data_AF-A0A3D9K9T4-F1
#
_entry.id   AF-A0A3D9K9T4-F1
#
_cell.length_a   1.000
_cell.length_b   1.000
_cell.length_c   1.000
_cell.angle_alpha   90.00
_cell.angle_beta   90.00
_cell.angle_gamma   90.00
#
_symmetry.space_group_name_H-M   'P 1'
#
loop_
_entity.id
_entity.type
_entity.pdbx_description
1 polymer ?
#
loop_
_entity_poly.entity_id
_entity_poly.type
_entity_poly.pdbx_seq_one_letter_code
_entity_poly.pdbx_strand_id
1 'polypeptide(L)' 'MRKIRVIVKDLSHEATANPLFSENIMDRYTKAKVVDMRNNHILERTKSGYVSIKPIDPNKIY' A
#
# COMPACT_ATOMS: atom_id res chain seq x y z
N MET A 1 27.35 -19.75 10.50
CA MET A 1 26.21 -19.87 9.55
C MET A 1 24.91 -19.59 10.28
N ARG A 2 24.11 -18.60 9.85
CA ARG A 2 22.79 -18.34 10.43
C ARG A 2 21.80 -19.41 9.94
N LYS A 3 21.20 -20.17 10.86
CA LYS A 3 20.12 -21.11 10.52
C LYS A 3 18.86 -20.31 10.18
N ILE A 4 18.44 -20.36 8.92
CA ILE A 4 17.14 -19.83 8.49
C ILE A 4 16.08 -20.80 8.98
N ARG A 5 15.15 -20.34 9.83
CA ARG A 5 13.95 -21.11 10.18
C ARG A 5 12.97 -20.99 9.03
N VAL A 6 12.74 -22.08 8.31
CA VAL A 6 11.66 -22.17 7.31
C VAL A 6 10.43 -22.67 8.02
N ILE A 7 9.38 -21.84 8.09
CA ILE A 7 8.07 -22.24 8.61
C ILE A 7 7.28 -22.76 7.42
N VAL A 8 7.12 -24.07 7.32
CA VAL A 8 6.23 -24.69 6.32
C VAL A 8 4.81 -24.59 6.85
N LYS A 9 3.97 -23.81 6.18
CA LYS A 9 2.53 -23.74 6.43
C LYS A 9 1.82 -24.44 5.29
N ASP A 10 1.00 -25.44 5.60
CA ASP A 10 0.07 -26.03 4.63
C ASP A 10 -1.06 -25.04 4.37
N LEU A 11 -0.87 -24.20 3.36
CA LEU A 11 -1.90 -23.29 2.85
C LEU A 11 -2.70 -24.01 1.77
N SER A 12 -4.03 -23.88 1.79
CA SER A 12 -4.86 -24.39 0.69
C SER A 12 -4.50 -23.68 -0.62
N HIS A 13 -4.85 -24.30 -1.75
CA HIS A 13 -4.63 -23.71 -3.07
C HIS A 13 -5.26 -22.30 -3.15
N GLU A 14 -6.47 -22.12 -2.62
CA GLU A 14 -7.14 -20.82 -2.58
C GLU A 14 -6.37 -19.79 -1.75
N ALA A 15 -5.84 -20.19 -0.59
CA ALA A 15 -5.05 -19.29 0.27
C ALA A 15 -3.72 -18.89 -0.38
N THR A 16 -3.12 -19.76 -1.20
CA THR A 16 -1.94 -19.41 -2.00
C THR A 16 -2.26 -18.51 -3.20
N ALA A 17 -3.42 -18.71 -3.83
CA ALA A 17 -3.86 -17.91 -4.97
C ALA A 17 -4.31 -16.50 -4.57
N ASN A 18 -4.93 -16.35 -3.40
CA ASN A 18 -5.30 -15.06 -2.83
C ASN A 18 -4.95 -14.98 -1.33
N PRO A 19 -3.70 -14.59 -1.00
CA PRO A 19 -3.27 -14.46 0.39
C PRO A 19 -3.99 -13.34 1.17
N LEU A 20 -4.78 -12.51 0.50
CA LEU A 20 -5.51 -11.39 1.09
C LEU A 20 -7.03 -11.61 1.02
N PHE A 21 -7.49 -12.84 0.83
CA PHE A 21 -8.92 -13.15 0.64
C PHE A 21 -9.80 -12.72 1.83
N SER A 22 -9.24 -12.72 3.04
CA SER A 22 -9.92 -12.33 4.27
C SER A 22 -9.90 -10.82 4.52
N GLU A 23 -9.15 -10.05 3.72
CA GLU A 23 -9.01 -8.61 3.89
C GLU A 23 -9.92 -7.86 2.92
N ASN A 24 -10.69 -6.91 3.44
CA ASN A 24 -11.42 -6.00 2.57
C ASN A 24 -10.44 -4.99 1.91
N ILE A 25 -10.90 -4.32 0.85
CA ILE A 25 -10.03 -3.39 0.10
C ILE A 25 -9.58 -2.18 0.92
N MET A 26 -10.39 -1.70 1.86
CA MET A 26 -10.09 -0.54 2.70
C MET A 26 -9.02 -0.89 3.75
N ASP A 27 -9.07 -2.09 4.32
CA ASP A 27 -8.05 -2.59 5.25
C ASP A 27 -6.70 -2.71 4.55
N ARG A 28 -6.72 -3.19 3.30
CA ARG A 28 -5.53 -3.27 2.46
C ARG A 28 -4.94 -1.88 2.18
N TYR A 29 -5.78 -0.91 1.82
CA TYR A 29 -5.36 0.47 1.59
C TYR A 29 -4.77 1.10 2.86
N THR A 30 -5.39 0.87 4.00
CA THR A 30 -4.92 1.36 5.29
C THR A 30 -3.55 0.76 5.64
N LYS A 31 -3.38 -0.56 5.51
CA LYS A 31 -2.09 -1.24 5.77
C LYS A 31 -0.98 -0.76 4.84
N ALA A 32 -1.29 -0.58 3.56
CA ALA A 32 -0.35 -0.08 2.56
C ALA A 32 -0.12 1.45 2.65
N LYS A 33 -0.82 2.15 3.57
CA LYS A 33 -0.78 3.61 3.72
C LYS A 33 -1.08 4.34 2.40
N VAL A 34 -2.06 3.82 1.67
CA VAL A 34 -2.54 4.43 0.42
C VAL A 34 -3.26 5.73 0.78
N VAL A 35 -2.94 6.79 0.06
CA VAL A 35 -3.61 8.08 0.16
C VAL A 35 -4.37 8.33 -1.13
N ASP A 36 -5.66 8.66 -1.03
CA ASP A 36 -6.43 9.07 -2.21
C ASP A 36 -6.06 10.50 -2.60
N MET A 37 -5.61 10.66 -3.84
CA MET A 37 -5.14 11.93 -4.39
C MET A 37 -6.25 12.70 -5.14
N ARG A 38 -7.41 12.08 -5.38
CA ARG A 38 -8.54 12.75 -6.06
C ARG A 38 -9.01 13.93 -5.23
N ASN A 39 -8.95 15.14 -5.82
CA ASN A 39 -9.26 16.39 -5.13
C ASN A 39 -8.49 16.58 -3.81
N ASN A 40 -7.33 15.94 -3.65
CA ASN A 40 -6.53 15.93 -2.43
C ASN A 40 -5.04 16.01 -2.75
N HIS A 41 -4.66 16.88 -3.70
CA HIS A 41 -3.26 17.02 -4.07
C HIS A 41 -2.90 18.48 -4.39
N ILE A 42 -1.64 18.81 -4.15
CA ILE A 42 -1.01 20.06 -4.56
C ILE A 42 0.14 19.70 -5.49
N LEU A 43 0.33 20.53 -6.52
CA LEU A 43 1.45 20.45 -7.44
C LEU A 43 2.47 21.54 -7.08
N GLU A 44 3.68 21.14 -6.71
CA GLU A 44 4.79 22.06 -6.45
C GLU A 44 5.82 21.93 -7.57
N ARG A 45 6.13 23.04 -8.25
CA ARG A 45 7.22 23.09 -9.23
C ARG A 45 8.56 23.15 -8.50
N THR A 46 9.45 22.22 -8.79
CA THR A 46 10.81 22.25 -8.28
C THR A 46 11.68 23.19 -9.10
N LYS A 47 12.78 23.68 -8.50
CA LYS A 47 13.78 24.52 -9.19
C LYS A 47 14.41 23.82 -10.41
N SER A 48 14.34 22.49 -10.45
CA SER A 48 14.83 21.63 -11.53
C SER A 48 13.82 21.42 -12.67
N GLY A 49 12.64 22.03 -12.60
CA GLY A 49 11.59 21.90 -13.64
C GLY A 49 10.70 20.67 -13.50
N TYR A 50 10.90 19.85 -12.47
CA TYR A 50 10.01 18.73 -12.15
C TYR A 50 8.80 19.23 -11.34
N VAL A 51 7.75 18.41 -11.31
CA VAL A 51 6.56 18.67 -10.50
C VAL A 51 6.49 17.62 -9.40
N SER A 52 6.49 18.07 -8.15
CA SER A 52 6.20 17.24 -6.99
C SER A 52 4.68 17.25 -6.75
N ILE A 53 4.12 16.06 -6.53
CA ILE A 53 2.72 15.91 -6.14
C ILE A 53 2.71 15.52 -4.66
N LYS A 54 2.00 16.30 -3.84
CA LYS A 54 1.86 16.06 -2.40
C LYS A 54 0.39 16.01 -2.00
N PRO A 55 -0.01 15.13 -1.07
CA PRO A 55 -1.36 15.12 -0.54
C PRO A 55 -1.61 16.36 0.33
N ILE A 56 -2.86 16.86 0.33
CA ILE A 56 -3.30 17.92 1.26
C ILE A 56 -3.59 17.30 2.62
N ASP A 57 -4.43 16.26 2.62
CA ASP A 57 -4.71 15.40 3.77
C ASP A 57 -4.05 14.03 3.55
N PRO A 58 -2.99 13.70 4.30
CA PRO A 58 -2.31 12.41 4.20
C PRO A 58 -3.13 11.24 4.74
N ASN A 59 -4.25 11.49 5.42
CA ASN A 59 -5.12 10.46 5.97
C ASN A 59 -6.36 10.21 5.11
N LYS A 60 -6.54 10.93 4.00
CA LYS A 60 -7.68 10.71 3.12
C LYS A 60 -7.57 9.34 2.45
N ILE A 61 -8.49 8.46 2.80
CA ILE A 61 -8.71 7.18 2.15
C ILE A 61 -10.07 7.24 1.47
N TYR A 62 -10.04 7.22 0.13
CA TYR A 62 -11.18 7.21 -0.81
C TYR A 62 -11.76 8.57 -1.26
#